data_AF-A0A2N0Q9N3-F1
#
_entry.id   AF-A0A2N0Q9N3-F1
#
_cell.length_a   1.000
_cell.length_b   1.000
_cell.length_c   1.000
_cell.angle_alpha   90.00
_cell.angle_beta   90.00
_cell.angle_gamma   90.00
#
_symmetry.space_group_name_H-M   'P 1'
#
loop_
_entity.id
_entity.type
_entity.pdbx_description
1 polymer ?
#
loop_
_entity_poly.entity_id
_entity_poly.type
_entity_poly.pdbx_seq_one_letter_code
_entity_poly.pdbx_strand_id
1 'polypeptide(L)'
;FGRSGNKIIDEFIIEKKLKWISYNNFRNVEYLNEGEYSTIYKAIWLNNDGDREVILKCRNNLNENLNEFLNEWKYHESCLNSYDIISFYGFTKSPGNYMAVMDCANKGNLRENLPKIIKNDWKQKLYMLHEIISGLNEIHNQNLIHCDFHDGNILNHNDDNREKIYICDFRLCQPVKSSLKKNYIYGVIPFMAPEVLRGNSYTPASDIYSFSMIMWEFTSGVPPFNNREHDLQLSLSICKGERPEIIENTPQCYVDLMNKCWNEDPLKRPSSKEVLNIIIKWIFLPYRKKAEDIDAELKCNVMEFISAPIGHNNLTTKSHPQAYYKSRLRNFTKDEINYFKNKPRVVNIDKPTENWVHQFENFCEKAGFTGKSIDITDRKELESQTCSFITVMKTNSAEQGKANVQGVVEECKKILYSPALNIDIPTGLLKKSFLNALFLALRGGEHYSLQYSHFKFRANGQGFDVNIPQSKTNQRGINGSLNDEKLRTPYHPMIMETYNKYFSKRPGNADKEFYLREYVAEDDYIIYNHWFQKFHVEVLEPFLHFSTPDKQALTPIELQSTFTNAREVFKAKINQEKPNSIF
;
A
#
# COMPACT_ATOMS: atom_id res chain seq x y z
N PHE A 1 -17.68 -46.19 -12.66
CA PHE A 1 -16.98 -45.39 -11.63
C PHE A 1 -15.79 -46.21 -11.15
N GLY A 2 -14.56 -45.87 -11.57
CA GLY A 2 -13.35 -46.57 -11.08
C GLY A 2 -13.07 -46.28 -9.60
N ARG A 3 -11.98 -46.84 -9.04
CA ARG A 3 -11.52 -46.56 -7.67
C ARG A 3 -10.12 -45.98 -7.67
N SER A 4 -9.90 -45.00 -6.80
CA SER A 4 -8.63 -44.30 -6.58
C SER A 4 -7.66 -45.04 -5.67
N GLY A 5 -8.18 -46.01 -4.88
CA GLY A 5 -7.42 -46.67 -3.82
C GLY A 5 -7.32 -45.84 -2.54
N ASN A 6 -7.96 -44.65 -2.49
CA ASN A 6 -8.11 -43.84 -1.28
C ASN A 6 -9.60 -43.76 -0.90
N LYS A 7 -9.94 -44.26 0.30
CA LYS A 7 -11.31 -44.37 0.76
C LYS A 7 -12.07 -43.03 0.77
N ILE A 8 -11.42 -41.94 1.18
CA ILE A 8 -12.05 -40.62 1.28
C ILE A 8 -12.40 -40.08 -0.12
N ILE A 9 -11.48 -40.22 -1.07
CA ILE A 9 -11.71 -39.81 -2.46
C ILE A 9 -12.78 -40.70 -3.11
N ASP A 10 -12.74 -42.01 -2.89
CA ASP A 10 -13.71 -42.94 -3.45
C ASP A 10 -15.13 -42.67 -2.94
N GLU A 11 -15.29 -42.39 -1.64
CA GLU A 11 -16.56 -41.96 -1.04
C GLU A 11 -17.07 -40.67 -1.68
N PHE A 12 -16.20 -39.66 -1.81
CA PHE A 12 -16.56 -38.39 -2.44
C PHE A 12 -16.98 -38.56 -3.91
N ILE A 13 -16.24 -39.36 -4.69
CA ILE A 13 -16.54 -39.65 -6.09
C ILE A 13 -17.91 -40.32 -6.22
N ILE A 14 -18.24 -41.28 -5.35
CA ILE A 14 -19.52 -41.98 -5.36
C ILE A 14 -20.66 -41.03 -4.96
N GLU A 15 -20.50 -40.30 -3.85
CA GLU A 15 -21.51 -39.36 -3.35
C GLU A 15 -21.86 -38.31 -4.41
N LYS A 16 -20.84 -37.78 -5.09
CA LYS A 16 -20.97 -36.71 -6.08
C LYS A 16 -21.15 -37.19 -7.52
N LYS A 17 -21.26 -38.51 -7.73
CA LYS A 17 -21.41 -39.13 -9.06
C LYS A 17 -20.32 -38.71 -10.06
N LEU A 18 -19.11 -38.43 -9.56
CA LEU A 18 -17.94 -38.06 -10.36
C LEU A 18 -17.24 -39.30 -10.92
N LYS A 19 -16.30 -39.13 -11.86
CA LYS A 19 -15.52 -40.23 -12.45
C LYS A 19 -14.13 -40.32 -11.83
N TRP A 20 -13.74 -41.51 -11.40
CA TRP A 20 -12.31 -41.86 -11.36
C TRP A 20 -11.86 -42.26 -12.77
N ILE A 21 -10.87 -41.56 -13.30
CA ILE A 21 -10.36 -41.75 -14.66
C ILE A 21 -8.93 -42.27 -14.59
N SER A 22 -8.68 -43.42 -15.20
CA SER A 22 -7.33 -44.00 -15.29
C SER A 22 -6.39 -43.03 -15.98
N TYR A 23 -5.21 -42.77 -15.41
CA TYR A 23 -4.24 -41.85 -15.99
C TYR A 23 -3.79 -42.30 -17.40
N ASN A 24 -3.81 -43.61 -17.65
CA ASN A 24 -3.49 -44.19 -18.97
C ASN A 24 -4.53 -43.86 -20.06
N ASN A 25 -5.68 -43.30 -19.69
CA ASN A 25 -6.68 -42.83 -20.65
C ASN A 25 -6.40 -41.41 -21.14
N PHE A 26 -5.30 -40.78 -20.72
CA PHE A 26 -4.88 -39.48 -21.23
C PHE A 26 -3.68 -39.62 -22.18
N ARG A 27 -3.75 -38.95 -23.33
CA ARG A 27 -2.65 -38.81 -24.30
C ARG A 27 -2.27 -37.35 -24.44
N ASN A 28 -1.07 -37.10 -24.99
CA ASN A 28 -0.53 -35.75 -25.23
C ASN A 28 -0.67 -34.86 -23.99
N VAL A 29 -0.24 -35.37 -22.84
CA VAL A 29 -0.26 -34.61 -21.59
C VAL A 29 0.86 -33.58 -21.66
N GLU A 30 0.48 -32.32 -21.84
CA GLU A 30 1.38 -31.19 -22.03
C GLU A 30 1.24 -30.22 -20.88
N TYR A 31 2.36 -29.71 -20.37
CA TYR A 31 2.35 -28.62 -19.41
C TYR A 31 1.75 -27.37 -20.05
N LEU A 32 0.78 -26.75 -19.38
CA LEU A 32 0.13 -25.53 -19.87
C LEU A 32 0.55 -24.31 -19.06
N ASN A 33 0.46 -24.38 -17.73
CA ASN A 33 0.73 -23.24 -16.85
C ASN A 33 0.98 -23.70 -15.41
N GLU A 34 1.75 -22.91 -14.66
CA GLU A 34 1.96 -23.07 -13.23
C GLU A 34 1.42 -21.81 -12.52
N GLY A 35 0.39 -22.02 -11.71
CA GLY A 35 -0.12 -21.03 -10.77
C GLY A 35 0.56 -21.17 -9.40
N GLU A 36 0.24 -20.26 -8.49
CA GLU A 36 0.79 -20.27 -7.12
C GLU A 36 0.46 -21.57 -6.36
N TYR A 37 -0.70 -22.19 -6.64
CA TYR A 37 -1.22 -23.35 -5.91
C TYR A 37 -1.41 -24.61 -6.76
N SER A 38 -1.38 -24.47 -8.07
CA SER A 38 -1.66 -25.58 -8.97
C SER A 38 -0.91 -25.48 -10.27
N THR A 39 -0.45 -26.63 -10.76
CA THR A 39 0.06 -26.83 -12.10
C THR A 39 -1.05 -27.38 -12.97
N ILE A 40 -1.19 -26.80 -14.15
CA ILE A 40 -2.23 -27.11 -15.12
C ILE A 40 -1.57 -27.81 -16.30
N TYR A 41 -2.11 -28.97 -16.66
CA TYR A 41 -1.74 -29.71 -17.86
C TYR A 41 -2.93 -29.76 -18.81
N LYS A 42 -2.64 -29.76 -20.10
CA LYS A 42 -3.59 -30.02 -21.17
C LYS A 42 -3.44 -31.48 -21.62
N ALA A 43 -4.53 -32.18 -21.89
CA ALA A 43 -4.48 -33.57 -22.34
C ALA A 43 -5.66 -33.94 -23.25
N ILE A 44 -5.52 -35.03 -23.99
CA ILE A 44 -6.62 -35.68 -24.71
C ILE A 44 -7.11 -36.85 -23.85
N TRP A 45 -8.35 -36.77 -23.38
CA TRP A 45 -9.03 -37.86 -22.68
C TRP A 45 -9.69 -38.81 -23.68
N LEU A 46 -9.21 -40.05 -23.70
CA LEU A 46 -9.79 -41.16 -24.45
C LEU A 46 -11.04 -41.65 -23.71
N ASN A 47 -12.22 -41.35 -24.26
CA ASN A 47 -13.50 -41.81 -23.74
C ASN A 47 -14.25 -42.58 -24.82
N ASN A 48 -15.11 -43.53 -24.41
CA ASN A 48 -15.89 -44.35 -25.33
C ASN A 48 -16.85 -43.51 -26.20
N ASP A 49 -17.26 -42.34 -25.70
CA ASP A 49 -18.14 -41.39 -26.39
C ASP A 49 -17.39 -40.43 -27.33
N GLY A 50 -16.08 -40.65 -27.53
CA GLY A 50 -15.20 -39.82 -28.33
C GLY A 50 -14.08 -39.16 -27.51
N ASP A 51 -12.96 -38.91 -28.19
CA ASP A 51 -11.81 -38.22 -27.62
C ASP A 51 -12.15 -36.76 -27.32
N ARG A 52 -11.75 -36.28 -26.15
CA ARG A 52 -12.03 -34.90 -25.70
C ARG A 52 -10.77 -34.23 -25.18
N GLU A 53 -10.62 -32.96 -25.49
CA GLU A 53 -9.58 -32.12 -24.91
C GLU A 53 -9.98 -31.70 -23.49
N VAL A 54 -9.11 -31.94 -22.52
CA VAL A 54 -9.35 -31.69 -21.10
C VAL A 54 -8.18 -30.97 -20.44
N ILE A 55 -8.47 -30.40 -19.28
CA ILE A 55 -7.48 -29.84 -18.37
C ILE A 55 -7.31 -30.78 -17.18
N LEU A 56 -6.05 -31.04 -16.82
CA LEU A 56 -5.65 -31.72 -15.60
C LEU A 56 -5.08 -30.69 -14.62
N LYS A 57 -5.83 -30.35 -13.58
CA LYS A 57 -5.38 -29.43 -12.51
C LYS A 57 -4.74 -30.24 -11.39
N CYS A 58 -3.43 -30.09 -11.21
CA CYS A 58 -2.62 -30.70 -10.16
C CYS A 58 -2.30 -29.68 -9.08
N ARG A 59 -2.49 -29.99 -7.79
CA ARG A 59 -2.08 -29.08 -6.71
C ARG A 59 -0.57 -29.20 -6.47
N ASN A 60 0.10 -28.07 -6.20
CA ASN A 60 1.58 -28.02 -6.10
C ASN A 60 2.13 -28.55 -4.76
N ASN A 61 1.31 -28.64 -3.71
CA ASN A 61 1.75 -29.06 -2.37
C ASN A 61 0.75 -30.04 -1.74
N LEU A 62 1.19 -31.27 -1.47
CA LEU A 62 0.36 -32.36 -0.92
C LEU A 62 0.34 -32.41 0.61
N ASN A 63 1.07 -31.53 1.31
CA ASN A 63 1.09 -31.49 2.77
C ASN A 63 -0.19 -30.90 3.40
N GLU A 64 -1.16 -30.49 2.58
CA GLU A 64 -2.45 -30.01 3.03
C GLU A 64 -3.45 -31.15 3.27
N ASN A 65 -4.39 -30.89 4.17
CA ASN A 65 -5.43 -31.83 4.54
C ASN A 65 -6.27 -32.20 3.30
N LEU A 66 -6.37 -33.49 2.97
CA LEU A 66 -7.18 -33.98 1.84
C LEU A 66 -8.62 -33.45 1.87
N ASN A 67 -9.18 -33.19 3.06
CA ASN A 67 -10.51 -32.59 3.21
C ASN A 67 -10.55 -31.14 2.70
N GLU A 68 -9.49 -30.34 2.88
CA GLU A 68 -9.40 -28.98 2.34
C GLU A 68 -9.29 -29.01 0.81
N PHE A 69 -8.58 -30.00 0.25
CA PHE A 69 -8.57 -30.24 -1.20
C PHE A 69 -9.96 -30.57 -1.74
N LEU A 70 -10.70 -31.47 -1.08
CA LEU A 70 -12.03 -31.87 -1.52
C LEU A 70 -13.09 -30.77 -1.36
N ASN A 71 -12.88 -29.77 -0.48
CA ASN A 71 -13.82 -28.65 -0.33
C ASN A 71 -13.96 -27.82 -1.62
N GLU A 72 -12.86 -27.52 -2.32
CA GLU A 72 -12.90 -26.84 -3.62
C GLU A 72 -13.83 -27.58 -4.59
N TRP A 73 -13.64 -28.90 -4.71
CA TRP A 73 -14.42 -29.73 -5.62
C TRP A 73 -15.85 -29.96 -5.16
N LYS A 74 -16.10 -29.95 -3.84
CA LYS A 74 -17.45 -29.99 -3.27
C LYS A 74 -18.26 -28.77 -3.68
N TYR A 75 -17.64 -27.59 -3.62
CA TYR A 75 -18.30 -26.34 -3.99
C TYR A 75 -18.46 -26.22 -5.50
N HIS A 76 -17.43 -26.59 -6.27
CA HIS A 76 -17.51 -26.64 -7.73
C HIS A 76 -18.66 -27.57 -8.17
N GLU A 77 -18.71 -28.79 -7.65
CA GLU A 77 -19.73 -29.77 -8.01
C GLU A 77 -21.15 -29.28 -7.74
N SER A 78 -21.37 -28.58 -6.61
CA SER A 78 -22.70 -28.05 -6.28
C SER A 78 -23.25 -27.04 -7.30
N CYS A 79 -22.38 -26.47 -8.14
CA CYS A 79 -22.76 -25.49 -9.16
C CYS A 79 -22.79 -26.07 -10.59
N LEU A 80 -22.52 -27.37 -10.79
CA LEU A 80 -22.44 -28.00 -12.12
C LEU A 80 -23.79 -28.09 -12.87
N ASN A 81 -24.90 -27.73 -12.22
CA ASN A 81 -26.19 -27.59 -12.91
C ASN A 81 -26.24 -26.37 -13.85
N SER A 82 -25.30 -25.43 -13.71
CA SER A 82 -25.18 -24.27 -14.60
C SER A 82 -24.27 -24.54 -15.78
N TYR A 83 -24.69 -24.10 -16.96
CA TYR A 83 -23.89 -24.12 -18.19
C TYR A 83 -22.80 -23.04 -18.22
N ASP A 84 -22.78 -22.13 -17.24
CA ASP A 84 -21.85 -21.01 -17.14
C ASP A 84 -20.72 -21.29 -16.12
N ILE A 85 -20.64 -22.51 -15.60
CA ILE A 85 -19.55 -23.02 -14.74
C ILE A 85 -18.78 -24.07 -15.55
N ILE A 86 -17.44 -24.03 -15.50
CA ILE A 86 -16.62 -25.00 -16.24
C ILE A 86 -16.92 -26.42 -15.76
N SER A 87 -17.12 -27.38 -16.67
CA SER A 87 -17.44 -28.75 -16.27
C SER A 87 -16.29 -29.41 -15.51
N PHE A 88 -16.64 -30.18 -14.48
CA PHE A 88 -15.71 -30.98 -13.70
C PHE A 88 -16.14 -32.46 -13.76
N TYR A 89 -15.26 -33.31 -14.29
CA TYR A 89 -15.58 -34.71 -14.56
C TYR A 89 -15.24 -35.65 -13.41
N GLY A 90 -14.25 -35.28 -12.59
CA GLY A 90 -13.75 -36.10 -11.50
C GLY A 90 -12.23 -36.09 -11.43
N PHE A 91 -11.62 -37.20 -11.03
CA PHE A 91 -10.21 -37.23 -10.65
C PHE A 91 -9.40 -38.28 -11.41
N THR A 92 -8.10 -38.03 -11.50
CA THR A 92 -7.08 -38.99 -11.92
C THR A 92 -5.86 -38.90 -11.00
N LYS A 93 -4.87 -39.76 -11.22
CA LYS A 93 -3.61 -39.75 -10.49
C LYS A 93 -2.44 -40.07 -11.42
N SER A 94 -1.60 -39.07 -11.68
CA SER A 94 -0.26 -39.23 -12.23
C SER A 94 0.67 -39.73 -11.10
N PRO A 95 1.79 -40.45 -11.36
CA PRO A 95 2.61 -41.04 -10.30
C PRO A 95 2.90 -40.05 -9.15
N GLY A 96 2.23 -40.26 -8.00
CA GLY A 96 2.36 -39.43 -6.81
C GLY A 96 1.28 -38.35 -6.57
N ASN A 97 0.59 -37.84 -7.60
CA ASN A 97 -0.27 -36.64 -7.46
C ASN A 97 -1.70 -36.85 -7.96
N TYR A 98 -2.69 -36.48 -7.13
CA TYR A 98 -4.09 -36.39 -7.53
C TYR A 98 -4.32 -35.15 -8.41
N MET A 99 -5.08 -35.33 -9.48
CA MET A 99 -5.41 -34.28 -10.44
C MET A 99 -6.91 -34.27 -10.68
N ALA A 100 -7.49 -33.08 -10.78
CA ALA A 100 -8.86 -32.91 -11.22
C ALA A 100 -8.93 -32.81 -12.75
N VAL A 101 -9.96 -33.42 -13.33
CA VAL A 101 -10.18 -33.50 -14.78
C VAL A 101 -11.36 -32.60 -15.13
N MET A 102 -11.10 -31.60 -15.96
CA MET A 102 -12.04 -30.51 -16.26
C MET A 102 -12.15 -30.27 -17.77
N ASP A 103 -13.22 -29.61 -18.21
CA ASP A 103 -13.31 -29.14 -19.60
C ASP A 103 -12.19 -28.15 -19.95
N CYS A 104 -11.77 -28.18 -21.22
CA CYS A 104 -10.80 -27.24 -21.76
C CYS A 104 -11.50 -26.03 -22.39
N ALA A 105 -11.23 -24.83 -21.85
CA ALA A 105 -11.63 -23.57 -22.48
C ALA A 105 -10.56 -23.13 -23.49
N ASN A 106 -10.87 -23.21 -24.79
CA ASN A 106 -9.88 -23.11 -25.87
C ASN A 106 -9.44 -21.68 -26.23
N LYS A 107 -9.93 -20.64 -25.53
CA LYS A 107 -9.52 -19.23 -25.73
C LYS A 107 -8.85 -18.60 -24.52
N GLY A 108 -8.53 -19.38 -23.48
CA GLY A 108 -7.88 -18.83 -22.28
C GLY A 108 -8.85 -18.04 -21.41
N ASN A 109 -8.32 -17.10 -20.62
CA ASN A 109 -9.12 -16.31 -19.67
C ASN A 109 -9.61 -14.97 -20.27
N LEU A 110 -10.54 -14.31 -19.58
CA LEU A 110 -11.16 -13.07 -20.02
C LEU A 110 -10.15 -11.93 -20.20
N ARG A 111 -9.12 -11.87 -19.35
CA ARG A 111 -8.04 -10.87 -19.41
C ARG A 111 -7.31 -10.89 -20.75
N GLU A 112 -6.94 -12.09 -21.20
CA GLU A 112 -6.26 -12.31 -22.49
C GLU A 112 -7.18 -11.96 -23.68
N ASN A 113 -8.50 -11.97 -23.47
CA ASN A 113 -9.50 -11.69 -24.49
C ASN A 113 -10.01 -10.24 -24.49
N LEU A 114 -9.62 -9.38 -23.54
CA LEU A 114 -10.07 -7.97 -23.49
C LEU A 114 -9.85 -7.20 -24.82
N PRO A 115 -8.72 -7.34 -25.54
CA PRO A 115 -8.52 -6.66 -26.83
C PRO A 115 -9.49 -7.11 -27.94
N LYS A 116 -10.07 -8.30 -27.80
CA LYS A 116 -11.14 -8.80 -28.68
C LYS A 116 -12.49 -8.27 -28.23
N ILE A 117 -12.79 -8.37 -26.93
CA ILE A 117 -14.06 -7.95 -26.33
C ILE A 117 -14.34 -6.47 -26.58
N ILE A 118 -13.32 -5.60 -26.52
CA ILE A 118 -13.53 -4.16 -26.76
C ILE A 118 -14.04 -3.86 -28.17
N LYS A 119 -13.73 -4.72 -29.15
CA LYS A 119 -14.16 -4.62 -30.55
C LYS A 119 -15.53 -5.25 -30.80
N ASN A 120 -16.06 -6.00 -29.84
CA ASN A 120 -17.39 -6.58 -29.94
C ASN A 120 -18.46 -5.48 -29.90
N ASP A 121 -19.59 -5.73 -30.57
CA ASP A 121 -20.76 -4.88 -30.42
C ASP A 121 -21.38 -5.02 -29.02
N TRP A 122 -22.27 -4.10 -28.65
CA TRP A 122 -22.91 -4.14 -27.34
C TRP A 122 -23.75 -5.38 -27.12
N LYS A 123 -24.35 -5.95 -28.17
CA LYS A 123 -25.14 -7.18 -28.07
C LYS A 123 -24.25 -8.33 -27.60
N GLN A 124 -23.10 -8.54 -28.23
CA GLN A 124 -22.11 -9.55 -27.86
C GLN A 124 -21.57 -9.31 -26.44
N LYS A 125 -21.19 -8.07 -26.10
CA LYS A 125 -20.74 -7.71 -24.74
C LYS A 125 -21.79 -8.05 -23.68
N LEU A 126 -23.06 -7.72 -23.94
CA LEU A 126 -24.16 -8.03 -23.03
C LEU A 126 -24.41 -9.53 -22.90
N TYR A 127 -24.34 -10.31 -23.98
CA TYR A 127 -24.43 -11.78 -23.91
C TYR A 127 -23.33 -12.38 -23.03
N MET A 128 -22.09 -11.94 -23.21
CA MET A 128 -20.97 -12.39 -22.37
C MET A 128 -21.19 -12.03 -20.90
N LEU A 129 -21.60 -10.79 -20.60
CA LEU A 129 -21.91 -10.36 -19.22
C LEU A 129 -23.09 -11.13 -18.61
N HIS A 130 -24.09 -11.47 -19.42
CA HIS A 130 -25.22 -12.31 -19.02
C HIS A 130 -24.74 -13.69 -18.57
N GLU A 131 -23.85 -14.34 -19.32
CA GLU A 131 -23.30 -15.65 -18.91
C GLU A 131 -22.46 -15.54 -17.63
N ILE A 132 -21.63 -14.49 -17.51
CA ILE A 132 -20.83 -14.22 -16.31
C ILE A 132 -21.73 -14.05 -15.08
N ILE A 133 -22.75 -13.18 -15.13
CA ILE A 133 -23.63 -12.95 -13.98
C ILE A 133 -24.57 -14.13 -13.72
N SER A 134 -24.95 -14.89 -14.74
CA SER A 134 -25.73 -16.12 -14.61
C SER A 134 -24.96 -17.18 -13.83
N GLY A 135 -23.69 -17.42 -14.20
CA GLY A 135 -22.81 -18.30 -13.44
C GLY A 135 -22.60 -17.84 -12.00
N LEU A 136 -22.35 -16.55 -11.77
CA LEU A 136 -22.18 -16.00 -10.43
C LEU A 136 -23.47 -16.13 -9.59
N ASN A 137 -24.62 -15.93 -10.23
CA ASN A 137 -25.91 -16.12 -9.60
C ASN A 137 -26.15 -17.58 -9.17
N GLU A 138 -25.69 -18.56 -9.95
CA GLU A 138 -25.76 -19.97 -9.54
C GLU A 138 -24.92 -20.21 -8.27
N ILE A 139 -23.70 -19.68 -8.22
CA ILE A 139 -22.84 -19.78 -7.03
C ILE A 139 -23.55 -19.19 -5.80
N HIS A 140 -24.15 -18.01 -5.93
CA HIS A 140 -24.88 -17.36 -4.84
C HIS A 140 -26.14 -18.13 -4.43
N ASN A 141 -26.86 -18.74 -5.38
CA ASN A 141 -28.02 -19.60 -5.11
C ASN A 141 -27.65 -20.87 -4.30
N GLN A 142 -26.44 -21.39 -4.47
CA GLN A 142 -25.90 -22.49 -3.64
C GLN A 142 -25.46 -22.02 -2.25
N ASN A 143 -25.74 -20.76 -1.86
CA ASN A 143 -25.28 -20.11 -0.63
C ASN A 143 -23.75 -20.06 -0.51
N LEU A 144 -23.07 -19.93 -1.65
CA LEU A 144 -21.62 -19.77 -1.74
C LEU A 144 -21.27 -18.33 -2.13
N ILE A 145 -20.04 -17.94 -1.79
CA ILE A 145 -19.40 -16.68 -2.21
C ILE A 145 -18.12 -17.08 -2.93
N HIS A 146 -17.84 -16.52 -4.09
CA HIS A 146 -16.65 -16.88 -4.87
C HIS A 146 -15.35 -16.40 -4.22
N CYS A 147 -15.37 -15.19 -3.64
CA CYS A 147 -14.27 -14.57 -2.88
C CYS A 147 -13.00 -14.21 -3.67
N ASP A 148 -12.91 -14.61 -4.93
CA ASP A 148 -11.78 -14.31 -5.82
C ASP A 148 -12.28 -14.10 -7.26
N PHE A 149 -13.41 -13.42 -7.38
CA PHE A 149 -14.07 -13.21 -8.65
C PHE A 149 -13.31 -12.13 -9.44
N HIS A 150 -12.75 -12.47 -10.59
CA HIS A 150 -12.02 -11.55 -11.45
C HIS A 150 -11.89 -12.12 -12.87
N ASP A 151 -11.50 -11.29 -13.83
CA ASP A 151 -11.23 -11.63 -15.23
C ASP A 151 -10.34 -12.87 -15.44
N GLY A 152 -9.31 -13.07 -14.60
CA GLY A 152 -8.45 -14.25 -14.64
C GLY A 152 -9.12 -15.59 -14.29
N ASN A 153 -10.26 -15.56 -13.60
CA ASN A 153 -11.03 -16.75 -13.19
C ASN A 153 -12.29 -16.95 -14.05
N ILE A 154 -12.39 -16.20 -15.16
CA ILE A 154 -13.44 -16.32 -16.17
C ILE A 154 -12.76 -16.79 -17.44
N LEU A 155 -13.23 -17.91 -17.99
CA LEU A 155 -12.66 -18.57 -19.16
C LEU A 155 -13.53 -18.33 -20.39
N ASN A 156 -12.87 -18.11 -21.52
CA ASN A 156 -13.49 -18.01 -22.83
C ASN A 156 -13.34 -19.32 -23.58
N HIS A 157 -14.44 -19.79 -24.15
CA HIS A 157 -14.47 -20.92 -25.06
C HIS A 157 -15.18 -20.48 -26.35
N ASN A 158 -14.75 -21.04 -27.48
CA ASN A 158 -15.42 -20.84 -28.76
C ASN A 158 -15.69 -22.19 -29.40
N ASP A 159 -16.97 -22.45 -29.66
CA ASP A 159 -17.45 -23.64 -30.36
C ASP A 159 -18.37 -23.21 -31.52
N ASP A 160 -18.05 -23.61 -32.74
CA ASP A 160 -18.87 -23.39 -33.96
C ASP A 160 -19.55 -22.00 -34.04
N ASN A 161 -18.76 -20.92 -33.87
CA ASN A 161 -19.17 -19.50 -33.88
C ASN A 161 -20.02 -19.04 -32.68
N ARG A 162 -20.02 -19.79 -31.57
CA ARG A 162 -20.59 -19.35 -30.29
C ARG A 162 -19.49 -19.15 -29.27
N GLU A 163 -19.34 -17.90 -28.84
CA GLU A 163 -18.53 -17.58 -27.67
C GLU A 163 -19.30 -18.00 -26.43
N LYS A 164 -18.63 -18.78 -25.58
CA LYS A 164 -19.17 -19.25 -24.31
C LYS A 164 -18.24 -18.82 -23.19
N ILE A 165 -18.84 -18.40 -22.08
CA ILE A 165 -18.10 -18.04 -20.87
C ILE A 165 -18.33 -19.08 -19.76
N TYR A 166 -17.24 -19.38 -19.05
CA TYR A 166 -17.25 -20.25 -17.89
C TYR A 166 -16.55 -19.59 -16.70
N ILE A 167 -17.17 -19.65 -15.52
CA ILE A 167 -16.48 -19.34 -14.27
C ILE A 167 -15.69 -20.57 -13.82
N CYS A 168 -14.49 -20.35 -13.30
CA CYS A 168 -13.61 -21.39 -12.77
C CYS A 168 -12.96 -20.97 -11.44
N ASP A 169 -12.15 -21.86 -10.88
CA ASP A 169 -11.35 -21.69 -9.66
C ASP A 169 -12.16 -21.43 -8.37
N PHE A 170 -12.73 -22.52 -7.83
CA PHE A 170 -13.54 -22.51 -6.60
C PHE A 170 -12.71 -22.63 -5.32
N ARG A 171 -11.40 -22.46 -5.40
CA ARG A 171 -10.46 -22.71 -4.29
C ARG A 171 -10.72 -21.84 -3.07
N LEU A 172 -11.13 -20.59 -3.28
CA LEU A 172 -11.49 -19.66 -2.20
C LEU A 172 -12.99 -19.57 -1.96
N CYS A 173 -13.79 -20.33 -2.72
CA CYS A 173 -15.23 -20.36 -2.52
C CYS A 173 -15.54 -20.82 -1.10
N GLN A 174 -16.51 -20.15 -0.49
CA GLN A 174 -16.89 -20.46 0.88
C GLN A 174 -18.39 -20.25 1.11
N PRO A 175 -19.00 -20.97 2.06
CA PRO A 175 -20.39 -20.72 2.45
C PRO A 175 -20.56 -19.33 3.05
N VAL A 176 -21.72 -18.70 2.82
CA VAL A 176 -22.04 -17.35 3.33
C VAL A 176 -21.85 -17.21 4.86
N LYS A 177 -22.00 -18.29 5.62
CA LYS A 177 -21.86 -18.30 7.10
C LYS A 177 -20.46 -18.62 7.61
N SER A 178 -19.48 -18.80 6.73
CA SER A 178 -18.11 -19.12 7.11
C SER A 178 -17.33 -17.85 7.43
N SER A 179 -16.48 -17.89 8.48
CA SER A 179 -15.58 -16.78 8.81
C SER A 179 -14.18 -17.10 8.31
N LEU A 180 -13.66 -16.32 7.36
CA LEU A 180 -12.24 -16.35 7.03
C LEU A 180 -11.40 -16.03 8.26
N LYS A 181 -10.16 -16.55 8.31
CA LYS A 181 -9.15 -16.13 9.29
C LYS A 181 -8.96 -14.62 9.14
N LYS A 182 -9.44 -13.87 10.14
CA LYS A 182 -9.79 -12.44 10.10
C LYS A 182 -8.66 -11.44 9.80
N ASN A 183 -7.46 -11.84 9.36
CA ASN A 183 -6.29 -10.95 9.36
C ASN A 183 -5.53 -10.85 8.02
N TYR A 184 -5.84 -11.68 7.03
CA TYR A 184 -5.11 -11.72 5.77
C TYR A 184 -5.94 -11.17 4.61
N ILE A 185 -5.36 -10.24 3.85
CA ILE A 185 -5.94 -9.70 2.62
C ILE A 185 -5.39 -10.55 1.48
N TYR A 186 -6.26 -11.32 0.84
CA TYR A 186 -5.91 -12.19 -0.27
C TYR A 186 -6.82 -11.88 -1.46
N GLY A 187 -6.27 -11.82 -2.67
CA GLY A 187 -7.02 -11.59 -3.91
C GLY A 187 -6.35 -10.56 -4.81
N VAL A 188 -7.07 -10.07 -5.82
CA VAL A 188 -6.60 -9.08 -6.81
C VAL A 188 -7.12 -7.68 -6.44
N ILE A 189 -6.26 -6.80 -5.91
CA ILE A 189 -6.65 -5.49 -5.30
C ILE A 189 -7.73 -4.72 -6.08
N PRO A 190 -7.59 -4.48 -7.40
CA PRO A 190 -8.63 -3.80 -8.17
C PRO A 190 -10.04 -4.40 -8.09
N PHE A 191 -10.15 -5.72 -7.98
CA PHE A 191 -11.43 -6.45 -7.91
C PHE A 191 -11.93 -6.63 -6.47
N MET A 192 -11.12 -6.29 -5.46
CA MET A 192 -11.50 -6.47 -4.05
C MET A 192 -12.39 -5.33 -3.57
N ALA A 193 -13.54 -5.68 -3.00
CA ALA A 193 -14.47 -4.70 -2.46
C ALA A 193 -13.85 -3.88 -1.30
N PRO A 194 -14.23 -2.59 -1.12
CA PRO A 194 -13.68 -1.72 -0.08
C PRO A 194 -13.80 -2.30 1.32
N GLU A 195 -14.90 -2.97 1.64
CA GLU A 195 -15.10 -3.65 2.93
C GLU A 195 -14.18 -4.85 3.12
N VAL A 196 -13.89 -5.61 2.06
CA VAL A 196 -12.96 -6.74 2.09
C VAL A 196 -11.53 -6.24 2.30
N LEU A 197 -11.13 -5.17 1.61
CA LEU A 197 -9.84 -4.51 1.83
C LEU A 197 -9.68 -3.97 3.26
N ARG A 198 -10.78 -3.61 3.93
CA ARG A 198 -10.78 -3.22 5.36
C ARG A 198 -10.72 -4.41 6.33
N GLY A 199 -10.66 -5.63 5.80
CA GLY A 199 -10.61 -6.87 6.57
C GLY A 199 -11.97 -7.37 7.05
N ASN A 200 -13.08 -6.87 6.50
CA ASN A 200 -14.38 -7.51 6.72
C ASN A 200 -14.46 -8.81 5.92
N SER A 201 -15.35 -9.71 6.35
CA SER A 201 -15.62 -10.93 5.61
C SER A 201 -16.16 -10.64 4.22
N TYR A 202 -15.83 -11.53 3.28
CA TYR A 202 -16.50 -11.56 2.00
C TYR A 202 -17.99 -11.82 2.16
N THR A 203 -18.76 -11.25 1.25
CA THR A 203 -20.21 -11.41 1.14
C THR A 203 -20.59 -11.58 -0.33
N PRO A 204 -21.81 -12.04 -0.66
CA PRO A 204 -22.27 -12.02 -2.05
C PRO A 204 -22.13 -10.63 -2.70
N ALA A 205 -22.37 -9.56 -1.93
CA ALA A 205 -22.20 -8.18 -2.38
C ALA A 205 -20.74 -7.80 -2.72
N SER A 206 -19.74 -8.48 -2.14
CA SER A 206 -18.34 -8.28 -2.54
C SER A 206 -18.02 -8.89 -3.89
N ASP A 207 -18.62 -10.04 -4.26
CA ASP A 207 -18.48 -10.57 -5.62
C ASP A 207 -19.18 -9.65 -6.65
N ILE A 208 -20.28 -8.99 -6.28
CA ILE A 208 -20.96 -8.01 -7.14
C ILE A 208 -20.10 -6.77 -7.39
N TYR A 209 -19.34 -6.33 -6.39
CA TYR A 209 -18.31 -5.30 -6.60
C TYR A 209 -17.27 -5.80 -7.62
N SER A 210 -16.79 -7.03 -7.49
CA SER A 210 -15.84 -7.59 -8.43
C SER A 210 -16.41 -7.70 -9.85
N PHE A 211 -17.69 -8.08 -10.00
CA PHE A 211 -18.40 -8.08 -11.28
C PHE A 211 -18.44 -6.69 -11.94
N SER A 212 -18.61 -5.62 -11.15
CA SER A 212 -18.57 -4.25 -11.71
C SER A 212 -17.21 -3.87 -12.30
N MET A 213 -16.11 -4.43 -11.80
CA MET A 213 -14.79 -4.20 -12.38
C MET A 213 -14.67 -4.89 -13.73
N ILE A 214 -15.25 -6.09 -13.87
CA ILE A 214 -15.37 -6.78 -15.15
C ILE A 214 -16.26 -5.98 -16.12
N MET A 215 -17.37 -5.41 -15.62
CA MET A 215 -18.19 -4.49 -16.42
C MET A 215 -17.36 -3.31 -16.94
N TRP A 216 -16.53 -2.71 -16.07
CA TRP A 216 -15.64 -1.63 -16.48
C TRP A 216 -14.60 -2.09 -17.51
N GLU A 217 -14.05 -3.30 -17.40
CA GLU A 217 -13.11 -3.85 -18.39
C GLU A 217 -13.73 -4.00 -19.79
N PHE A 218 -15.02 -4.27 -19.88
CA PHE A 218 -15.74 -4.41 -21.16
C PHE A 218 -15.90 -3.08 -21.89
N THR A 219 -15.85 -1.97 -21.14
CA THR A 219 -15.89 -0.63 -21.71
C THR A 219 -14.50 -0.09 -21.94
N SER A 220 -13.54 -0.38 -21.06
CA SER A 220 -12.17 0.16 -21.10
C SER A 220 -11.23 -0.61 -22.05
N GLY A 221 -11.42 -1.92 -22.20
CA GLY A 221 -10.52 -2.82 -22.93
C GLY A 221 -9.19 -3.09 -22.23
N VAL A 222 -9.02 -2.62 -20.99
CA VAL A 222 -7.82 -2.80 -20.16
C VAL A 222 -8.20 -3.14 -18.73
N PRO A 223 -7.31 -3.80 -17.96
CA PRO A 223 -7.61 -4.09 -16.57
C PRO A 223 -7.74 -2.82 -15.68
N PRO A 224 -8.55 -2.85 -14.61
CA PRO A 224 -8.76 -1.71 -13.71
C PRO A 224 -7.46 -1.28 -13.03
N PHE A 225 -7.28 0.04 -12.90
CA PHE A 225 -6.10 0.69 -12.29
C PHE A 225 -4.75 0.28 -12.91
N ASN A 226 -4.73 -0.07 -14.21
CA ASN A 226 -3.52 -0.53 -14.90
C ASN A 226 -2.35 0.46 -14.94
N ASN A 227 -2.59 1.73 -14.65
CA ASN A 227 -1.62 2.82 -14.77
C ASN A 227 -0.79 3.06 -13.50
N ARG A 228 -1.01 2.28 -12.43
CA ARG A 228 -0.33 2.48 -11.13
C ARG A 228 -0.02 1.18 -10.41
N GLU A 229 0.76 1.29 -9.34
CA GLU A 229 1.11 0.18 -8.47
C GLU A 229 -0.11 -0.41 -7.76
N HIS A 230 -0.14 -1.74 -7.60
CA HIS A 230 -1.17 -2.44 -6.83
C HIS A 230 -0.69 -2.70 -5.40
N ASP A 231 -0.62 -1.61 -4.64
CA ASP A 231 -0.03 -1.55 -3.30
C ASP A 231 -1.05 -1.14 -2.22
N LEU A 232 -0.53 -0.78 -1.05
CA LEU A 232 -1.32 -0.24 0.07
C LEU A 232 -2.00 1.08 -0.32
N GLN A 233 -1.36 1.94 -1.12
CA GLN A 233 -1.95 3.23 -1.52
C GLN A 233 -3.16 3.05 -2.42
N LEU A 234 -3.10 2.15 -3.40
CA LEU A 234 -4.29 1.83 -4.21
C LEU A 234 -5.43 1.30 -3.32
N SER A 235 -5.10 0.36 -2.42
CA SER A 235 -6.08 -0.22 -1.49
C SER A 235 -6.75 0.85 -0.60
N LEU A 236 -5.97 1.80 -0.08
CA LEU A 236 -6.48 2.94 0.69
C LEU A 236 -7.35 3.88 -0.14
N SER A 237 -7.02 4.06 -1.41
CA SER A 237 -7.75 4.97 -2.28
C SER A 237 -9.10 4.38 -2.70
N ILE A 238 -9.14 3.08 -3.03
CA ILE A 238 -10.39 2.32 -3.21
C ILE A 238 -11.26 2.40 -1.95
N CYS A 239 -10.65 2.22 -0.77
CA CYS A 239 -11.31 2.40 0.52
C CYS A 239 -11.76 3.84 0.83
N LYS A 240 -11.38 4.83 0.03
CA LYS A 240 -11.84 6.22 0.13
C LYS A 240 -12.84 6.58 -0.97
N GLY A 241 -13.25 5.60 -1.78
CA GLY A 241 -14.21 5.78 -2.85
C GLY A 241 -13.60 5.99 -4.23
N GLU A 242 -12.27 5.85 -4.41
CA GLU A 242 -11.68 5.87 -5.75
C GLU A 242 -12.25 4.71 -6.58
N ARG A 243 -12.63 5.00 -7.82
CA ARG A 243 -13.09 4.06 -8.84
C ARG A 243 -12.37 4.38 -10.16
N PRO A 244 -12.26 3.42 -11.08
CA PRO A 244 -11.77 3.70 -12.42
C PRO A 244 -12.63 4.77 -13.12
N GLU A 245 -12.01 5.56 -13.99
CA GLU A 245 -12.69 6.60 -14.75
C GLU A 245 -13.73 5.98 -15.70
N ILE A 246 -14.93 6.56 -15.75
CA ILE A 246 -15.98 6.10 -16.66
C ILE A 246 -15.59 6.46 -18.09
N ILE A 247 -15.59 5.46 -18.96
CA ILE A 247 -15.23 5.62 -20.36
C ILE A 247 -16.29 6.42 -21.10
N GLU A 248 -15.86 7.45 -21.83
CA GLU A 248 -16.74 8.29 -22.65
C GLU A 248 -17.53 7.43 -23.65
N ASN A 249 -18.77 7.82 -23.94
CA ASN A 249 -19.69 7.10 -24.83
C ASN A 249 -20.12 5.70 -24.36
N THR A 250 -19.86 5.33 -23.10
CA THR A 250 -20.52 4.17 -22.49
C THR A 250 -22.02 4.47 -22.31
N PRO A 251 -22.95 3.57 -22.70
CA PRO A 251 -24.38 3.68 -22.44
C PRO A 251 -24.69 4.03 -20.98
N GLN A 252 -25.56 5.01 -20.75
CA GLN A 252 -25.82 5.53 -19.42
C GLN A 252 -26.49 4.47 -18.53
N CYS A 253 -27.42 3.70 -19.06
CA CYS A 253 -28.06 2.60 -18.32
C CYS A 253 -27.05 1.53 -17.85
N TYR A 254 -25.97 1.32 -18.61
CA TYR A 254 -24.86 0.45 -18.25
C TYR A 254 -24.03 1.05 -17.12
N VAL A 255 -23.67 2.34 -17.25
CA VAL A 255 -22.95 3.11 -16.23
C VAL A 255 -23.74 3.12 -14.91
N ASP A 256 -25.06 3.28 -14.96
CA ASP A 256 -25.92 3.30 -13.78
C ASP A 256 -25.94 1.95 -13.06
N LEU A 257 -26.02 0.84 -13.80
CA LEU A 257 -25.93 -0.50 -13.23
C LEU A 257 -24.54 -0.76 -12.64
N MET A 258 -23.48 -0.45 -13.37
CA MET A 258 -22.10 -0.58 -12.90
C MET A 258 -21.88 0.24 -11.61
N ASN A 259 -22.42 1.46 -11.55
CA ASN A 259 -22.38 2.33 -10.39
C ASN A 259 -23.09 1.76 -9.16
N LYS A 260 -24.23 1.11 -9.37
CA LYS A 260 -24.94 0.38 -8.31
C LYS A 260 -24.11 -0.82 -7.83
N CYS A 261 -23.47 -1.56 -8.73
CA CYS A 261 -22.67 -2.73 -8.39
C CYS A 261 -21.37 -2.40 -7.62
N TRP A 262 -20.69 -1.27 -7.87
CA TRP A 262 -19.51 -0.84 -7.09
C TRP A 262 -19.80 0.16 -5.96
N ASN A 263 -21.06 0.23 -5.50
CA ASN A 263 -21.43 1.14 -4.42
C ASN A 263 -20.54 0.94 -3.19
N GLU A 264 -20.18 2.04 -2.54
CA GLU A 264 -19.34 2.00 -1.34
C GLU A 264 -20.00 1.21 -0.19
N ASP A 265 -21.32 1.32 -0.07
CA ASP A 265 -22.12 0.55 0.89
C ASP A 265 -22.52 -0.79 0.26
N PRO A 266 -22.04 -1.94 0.77
CA PRO A 266 -22.39 -3.25 0.23
C PRO A 266 -23.89 -3.55 0.30
N LEU A 267 -24.65 -2.92 1.22
CA LEU A 267 -26.10 -3.11 1.34
C LEU A 267 -26.88 -2.41 0.22
N LYS A 268 -26.26 -1.46 -0.48
CA LYS A 268 -26.86 -0.76 -1.63
C LYS A 268 -26.55 -1.42 -2.96
N ARG A 269 -25.69 -2.45 -2.96
CA ARG A 269 -25.38 -3.22 -4.17
C ARG A 269 -26.54 -4.18 -4.45
N PRO A 270 -26.97 -4.33 -5.72
CA PRO A 270 -27.97 -5.31 -6.09
C PRO A 270 -27.44 -6.73 -5.88
N SER A 271 -28.34 -7.68 -5.66
CA SER A 271 -28.03 -9.11 -5.72
C SER A 271 -27.66 -9.56 -7.13
N SER A 272 -26.94 -10.68 -7.26
CA SER A 272 -26.66 -11.32 -8.56
C SER A 272 -27.93 -11.54 -9.38
N LYS A 273 -29.03 -11.89 -8.71
CA LYS A 273 -30.32 -12.15 -9.35
C LYS A 273 -30.93 -10.89 -9.94
N GLU A 274 -30.85 -9.77 -9.23
CA GLU A 274 -31.32 -8.48 -9.72
C GLU A 274 -30.50 -8.01 -10.92
N VAL A 275 -29.17 -8.10 -10.85
CA VAL A 275 -28.27 -7.75 -11.97
C VAL A 275 -28.56 -8.62 -13.19
N LEU A 276 -28.66 -9.95 -13.00
CA LEU A 276 -29.03 -10.89 -14.07
C LEU A 276 -30.35 -10.51 -14.73
N ASN A 277 -31.38 -10.22 -13.94
CA ASN A 277 -32.70 -9.84 -14.47
C ASN A 277 -32.66 -8.53 -15.25
N ILE A 278 -31.83 -7.56 -14.85
CA ILE A 278 -31.65 -6.30 -15.59
C ILE A 278 -30.98 -6.57 -16.93
N ILE A 279 -29.86 -7.30 -16.94
CA ILE A 279 -29.11 -7.60 -18.18
C ILE A 279 -29.96 -8.45 -19.14
N ILE A 280 -30.72 -9.43 -18.65
CA ILE A 280 -31.66 -10.22 -19.47
C ILE A 280 -32.65 -9.32 -20.21
N LYS A 281 -33.19 -8.29 -19.56
CA LYS A 281 -34.16 -7.37 -20.20
C LYS A 281 -33.54 -6.54 -21.31
N TRP A 282 -32.25 -6.22 -21.24
CA TRP A 282 -31.53 -5.51 -22.31
C TRP A 282 -31.30 -6.38 -23.55
N ILE A 283 -31.23 -7.71 -23.37
CA ILE A 283 -30.90 -8.66 -24.43
C ILE A 283 -32.16 -9.28 -25.06
N PHE A 284 -33.11 -9.69 -24.22
CA PHE A 284 -34.25 -10.50 -24.60
C PHE A 284 -35.56 -9.72 -24.42
N LEU A 285 -36.40 -9.78 -25.44
CA LEU A 285 -37.77 -9.32 -25.33
C LEU A 285 -38.54 -10.24 -24.35
N PRO A 286 -39.33 -9.69 -23.42
CA PRO A 286 -40.18 -10.50 -22.55
C PRO A 286 -41.10 -11.39 -23.38
N TYR A 287 -41.09 -12.69 -23.12
CA TYR A 287 -41.92 -13.66 -23.82
C TYR A 287 -43.40 -13.23 -23.78
N ARG A 288 -44.07 -13.16 -24.94
CA ARG A 288 -45.48 -12.74 -25.14
C ARG A 288 -45.81 -11.25 -25.02
N LYS A 289 -44.84 -10.35 -24.83
CA LYS A 289 -45.12 -8.89 -24.94
C LYS A 289 -44.93 -8.41 -26.37
N LYS A 290 -45.86 -7.59 -26.87
CA LYS A 290 -45.64 -6.84 -28.12
C LYS A 290 -44.64 -5.72 -27.86
N ALA A 291 -43.95 -5.24 -28.90
CA ALA A 291 -43.02 -4.11 -28.79
C ALA A 291 -43.71 -2.83 -28.23
N GLU A 292 -45.01 -2.72 -28.46
CA GLU A 292 -45.89 -1.66 -27.93
C GLU A 292 -45.95 -1.68 -26.39
N ASP A 293 -45.94 -2.86 -25.77
CA ASP A 293 -46.11 -3.08 -24.31
C ASP A 293 -44.79 -3.03 -23.51
N ILE A 294 -43.69 -2.69 -24.19
CA ILE A 294 -42.38 -2.49 -23.57
C ILE A 294 -42.35 -1.08 -22.99
N ASP A 295 -41.96 -1.00 -21.72
CA ASP A 295 -41.82 0.26 -21.00
C ASP A 295 -40.85 1.23 -21.70
N ALA A 296 -41.14 2.53 -21.62
CA ALA A 296 -40.36 3.56 -22.30
C ALA A 296 -38.90 3.61 -21.82
N GLU A 297 -38.64 3.36 -20.53
CA GLU A 297 -37.27 3.31 -19.99
C GLU A 297 -36.47 2.18 -20.64
N LEU A 298 -37.08 0.99 -20.78
CA LEU A 298 -36.40 -0.14 -21.41
C LEU A 298 -36.14 0.11 -22.91
N LYS A 299 -37.05 0.79 -23.61
CA LYS A 299 -36.82 1.23 -25.00
C LYS A 299 -35.63 2.19 -25.09
N CYS A 300 -35.56 3.19 -24.21
CA CYS A 300 -34.44 4.12 -24.15
C CYS A 300 -33.11 3.39 -23.89
N ASN A 301 -33.07 2.50 -22.88
CA ASN A 301 -31.89 1.71 -22.55
C ASN A 301 -31.38 0.91 -23.76
N VAL A 302 -32.28 0.23 -24.49
CA VAL A 302 -31.91 -0.54 -25.69
C VAL A 302 -31.37 0.38 -26.80
N MET A 303 -31.97 1.56 -26.98
CA MET A 303 -31.51 2.54 -27.99
C MET A 303 -30.13 3.12 -27.65
N GLU A 304 -29.78 3.26 -26.37
CA GLU A 304 -28.42 3.65 -25.98
C GLU A 304 -27.37 2.63 -26.46
N PHE A 305 -27.64 1.32 -26.29
CA PHE A 305 -26.73 0.27 -26.78
C PHE A 305 -26.61 0.23 -28.29
N ILE A 306 -27.70 0.46 -29.03
CA ILE A 306 -27.70 0.48 -30.50
C ILE A 306 -26.92 1.69 -31.04
N SER A 307 -27.02 2.84 -30.35
CA SER A 307 -26.41 4.09 -30.80
C SER A 307 -24.96 4.24 -30.33
N ALA A 308 -24.52 3.44 -29.36
CA ALA A 308 -23.18 3.55 -28.79
C ALA A 308 -22.10 3.06 -29.77
N PRO A 309 -20.96 3.78 -29.86
CA PRO A 309 -19.89 3.43 -30.78
C PRO A 309 -19.19 2.12 -30.39
N ILE A 310 -18.66 1.42 -31.39
CA ILE A 310 -17.84 0.22 -31.19
C ILE A 310 -16.37 0.64 -31.08
N GLY A 311 -15.73 0.28 -29.97
CA GLY A 311 -14.28 0.27 -29.81
C GLY A 311 -13.56 1.60 -30.03
N HIS A 312 -13.52 2.48 -29.03
CA HIS A 312 -12.67 3.68 -29.06
C HIS A 312 -12.20 4.12 -27.67
N ASN A 313 -11.12 3.53 -27.16
CA ASN A 313 -10.40 4.10 -26.02
C ASN A 313 -8.93 4.27 -26.33
N ASN A 314 -8.42 5.47 -26.13
CA ASN A 314 -6.99 5.77 -26.16
C ASN A 314 -6.31 5.48 -24.81
N LEU A 315 -6.81 4.49 -24.06
CA LEU A 315 -6.21 4.09 -22.79
C LEU A 315 -4.89 3.36 -23.06
N THR A 316 -3.88 3.69 -22.25
CA THR A 316 -2.57 3.04 -22.31
C THR A 316 -2.76 1.54 -22.04
N THR A 317 -2.47 0.71 -23.04
CA THR A 317 -2.51 -0.75 -22.93
C THR A 317 -1.32 -1.32 -22.14
N LYS A 318 -0.24 -0.53 -22.00
CA LYS A 318 0.93 -0.90 -21.21
C LYS A 318 0.65 -0.68 -19.71
N SER A 319 0.47 -1.78 -18.99
CA SER A 319 0.32 -1.75 -17.53
C SER A 319 1.59 -1.25 -16.84
N HIS A 320 1.40 -0.61 -15.69
CA HIS A 320 2.46 -0.27 -14.75
C HIS A 320 3.21 -1.57 -14.36
N PRO A 321 4.55 -1.56 -14.28
CA PRO A 321 5.33 -2.79 -13.98
C PRO A 321 4.97 -3.47 -12.66
N GLN A 322 4.46 -2.71 -11.70
CA GLN A 322 3.99 -3.21 -10.40
C GLN A 322 2.46 -3.34 -10.30
N ALA A 323 1.73 -3.17 -11.40
CA ALA A 323 0.35 -3.62 -11.49
C ALA A 323 0.34 -5.15 -11.53
N TYR A 324 -0.50 -5.78 -10.71
CA TYR A 324 -0.53 -7.23 -10.57
C TYR A 324 -1.96 -7.76 -10.49
N TYR A 325 -2.27 -8.69 -11.40
CA TYR A 325 -3.62 -9.21 -11.64
C TYR A 325 -3.77 -10.70 -11.34
N LYS A 326 -2.81 -11.31 -10.63
CA LYS A 326 -2.99 -12.65 -10.07
C LYS A 326 -3.29 -12.54 -8.57
N SER A 327 -4.13 -13.43 -8.07
CA SER A 327 -4.46 -13.51 -6.65
C SER A 327 -3.20 -13.82 -5.86
N ARG A 328 -3.02 -13.13 -4.74
CA ARG A 328 -1.89 -13.34 -3.83
C ARG A 328 -2.23 -12.82 -2.44
N LEU A 329 -1.53 -13.35 -1.44
CA LEU A 329 -1.50 -12.76 -0.11
C LEU A 329 -0.81 -11.39 -0.17
N ARG A 330 -1.38 -10.39 0.52
CA ARG A 330 -0.78 -9.05 0.60
C ARG A 330 0.14 -8.94 1.81
N ASN A 331 1.19 -8.15 1.64
CA ASN A 331 2.22 -7.86 2.66
C ASN A 331 1.78 -6.80 3.67
N PHE A 332 0.54 -6.32 3.58
CA PHE A 332 -0.07 -5.39 4.52
C PHE A 332 -1.35 -5.98 5.10
N THR A 333 -1.66 -5.57 6.31
CA THR A 333 -2.75 -6.06 7.15
C THR A 333 -3.95 -5.11 7.12
N LYS A 334 -5.10 -5.63 7.55
CA LYS A 334 -6.30 -4.78 7.78
C LYS A 334 -6.01 -3.66 8.80
N ASP A 335 -5.14 -3.91 9.77
CA ASP A 335 -4.86 -2.96 10.85
C ASP A 335 -4.09 -1.76 10.30
N GLU A 336 -3.17 -2.00 9.36
CA GLU A 336 -2.49 -0.93 8.62
C GLU A 336 -3.48 -0.12 7.77
N ILE A 337 -4.37 -0.77 7.01
CA ILE A 337 -5.39 -0.05 6.23
C ILE A 337 -6.30 0.80 7.13
N ASN A 338 -6.82 0.22 8.21
CA ASN A 338 -7.69 0.94 9.14
C ASN A 338 -6.95 2.09 9.85
N TYR A 339 -5.68 1.89 10.21
CA TYR A 339 -4.83 2.93 10.76
C TYR A 339 -4.64 4.11 9.80
N PHE A 340 -4.30 3.85 8.53
CA PHE A 340 -4.07 4.92 7.55
C PHE A 340 -5.36 5.56 7.02
N LYS A 341 -6.49 4.84 7.02
CA LYS A 341 -7.80 5.39 6.68
C LYS A 341 -8.32 6.37 7.73
N ASN A 342 -8.18 6.02 9.01
CA ASN A 342 -8.70 6.80 10.13
C ASN A 342 -7.74 7.92 10.59
N LYS A 343 -6.52 7.97 10.04
CA LYS A 343 -5.69 9.15 10.18
C LYS A 343 -6.43 10.33 9.53
N PRO A 344 -6.62 11.47 10.23
CA PRO A 344 -6.97 12.70 9.55
C PRO A 344 -5.95 12.88 8.43
N ARG A 345 -6.38 13.40 7.26
CA ARG A 345 -5.46 13.99 6.29
C ARG A 345 -4.60 14.96 7.10
N VAL A 346 -3.42 14.53 7.54
CA VAL A 346 -2.30 15.44 7.64
C VAL A 346 -2.26 15.97 6.22
N VAL A 347 -2.57 17.26 6.07
CA VAL A 347 -2.36 17.96 4.81
C VAL A 347 -0.96 17.57 4.43
N ASN A 348 -0.90 16.70 3.44
CA ASN A 348 0.33 16.17 2.98
C ASN A 348 1.04 17.42 2.48
N ILE A 349 2.19 17.72 3.09
CA ILE A 349 3.14 18.69 2.57
C ILE A 349 3.71 18.18 1.23
N ASP A 350 3.15 17.09 0.67
CA ASP A 350 3.23 16.64 -0.72
C ASP A 350 2.52 17.62 -1.67
N LYS A 351 3.03 18.85 -1.66
CA LYS A 351 3.49 19.65 -2.79
C LYS A 351 4.34 20.73 -2.09
N PRO A 352 5.67 20.81 -2.28
CA PRO A 352 6.25 22.14 -2.25
C PRO A 352 5.42 22.90 -3.28
N THR A 353 4.61 23.86 -2.82
CA THR A 353 3.85 24.70 -3.75
C THR A 353 4.85 25.21 -4.79
N GLU A 354 4.46 25.37 -6.05
CA GLU A 354 5.37 25.87 -7.11
C GLU A 354 6.17 27.10 -6.64
N ASN A 355 5.57 27.87 -5.74
CA ASN A 355 6.19 28.97 -4.98
C ASN A 355 7.44 28.57 -4.17
N TRP A 356 7.45 27.45 -3.43
CA TRP A 356 8.60 26.98 -2.65
C TRP A 356 9.71 26.38 -3.50
N VAL A 357 9.36 25.64 -4.57
CA VAL A 357 10.37 25.15 -5.53
C VAL A 357 11.07 26.33 -6.21
N HIS A 358 10.30 27.35 -6.59
CA HIS A 358 10.84 28.57 -7.18
C HIS A 358 11.71 29.38 -6.21
N GLN A 359 11.31 29.52 -4.94
CA GLN A 359 12.14 30.16 -3.90
C GLN A 359 13.43 29.38 -3.63
N PHE A 360 13.37 28.04 -3.67
CA PHE A 360 14.52 27.16 -3.53
C PHE A 360 15.50 27.30 -4.71
N GLU A 361 15.00 27.26 -5.95
CA GLU A 361 15.81 27.44 -7.16
C GLU A 361 16.49 28.81 -7.18
N ASN A 362 15.77 29.87 -6.79
CA ASN A 362 16.33 31.22 -6.65
C ASN A 362 17.43 31.31 -5.57
N PHE A 363 17.32 30.56 -4.47
CA PHE A 363 18.37 30.52 -3.44
C PHE A 363 19.61 29.77 -3.96
N CYS A 364 19.43 28.60 -4.59
CA CYS A 364 20.52 27.84 -5.19
C CYS A 364 21.27 28.68 -6.25
N GLU A 365 20.54 29.41 -7.09
CA GLU A 365 21.12 30.32 -8.09
C GLU A 365 21.93 31.45 -7.42
N LYS A 366 21.38 32.10 -6.39
CA LYS A 366 22.08 33.16 -5.63
C LYS A 366 23.31 32.64 -4.89
N ALA A 367 23.28 31.40 -4.41
CA ALA A 367 24.39 30.78 -3.68
C ALA A 367 25.45 30.17 -4.62
N GLY A 368 25.23 30.17 -5.94
CA GLY A 368 26.14 29.57 -6.93
C GLY A 368 26.10 28.04 -6.98
N PHE A 369 25.04 27.40 -6.46
CA PHE A 369 24.85 25.95 -6.50
C PHE A 369 24.22 25.53 -7.83
N THR A 370 24.91 24.70 -8.60
CA THR A 370 24.50 24.32 -9.97
C THR A 370 23.69 23.01 -10.05
N GLY A 371 23.49 22.30 -8.93
CA GLY A 371 22.71 21.05 -8.91
C GLY A 371 21.21 21.32 -8.88
N LYS A 372 20.43 20.77 -9.84
CA LYS A 372 18.97 20.90 -9.81
C LYS A 372 18.35 19.80 -8.95
N SER A 373 17.29 20.15 -8.21
CA SER A 373 16.54 19.20 -7.34
C SER A 373 15.94 17.99 -8.07
N ILE A 374 15.94 18.01 -9.41
CA ILE A 374 15.28 17.02 -10.28
C ILE A 374 16.27 15.93 -10.74
N ASP A 375 17.57 16.14 -10.57
CA ASP A 375 18.60 15.32 -11.24
C ASP A 375 19.23 14.24 -10.34
N ILE A 376 18.75 14.06 -9.10
CA ILE A 376 19.29 13.02 -8.20
C ILE A 376 18.76 11.66 -8.63
N THR A 377 19.53 10.95 -9.46
CA THR A 377 19.15 9.64 -10.04
C THR A 377 19.59 8.45 -9.19
N ASP A 378 20.65 8.61 -8.40
CA ASP A 378 21.23 7.56 -7.55
C ASP A 378 21.91 8.14 -6.29
N ARG A 379 22.41 7.23 -5.45
CA ARG A 379 23.06 7.58 -4.17
C ARG A 379 24.38 8.33 -4.33
N LYS A 380 25.20 7.99 -5.32
CA LYS A 380 26.49 8.68 -5.53
C LYS A 380 26.25 10.13 -5.91
N GLU A 381 25.21 10.37 -6.70
CA GLU A 381 24.77 11.71 -7.05
C GLU A 381 24.20 12.47 -5.84
N LEU A 382 23.41 11.81 -4.99
CA LEU A 382 22.92 12.39 -3.73
C LEU A 382 24.08 12.80 -2.80
N GLU A 383 25.07 11.93 -2.63
CA GLU A 383 26.28 12.19 -1.83
C GLU A 383 27.07 13.37 -2.40
N SER A 384 27.33 13.35 -3.72
CA SER A 384 28.02 14.43 -4.45
C SER A 384 27.33 15.79 -4.28
N GLN A 385 26.02 15.85 -4.54
CA GLN A 385 25.26 17.09 -4.45
C GLN A 385 25.14 17.60 -3.01
N THR A 386 24.98 16.71 -2.03
CA THR A 386 24.95 17.10 -0.60
C THR A 386 26.30 17.63 -0.13
N CYS A 387 27.41 17.01 -0.55
CA CYS A 387 28.75 17.51 -0.27
C CYS A 387 29.02 18.87 -0.93
N SER A 388 28.58 19.06 -2.18
CA SER A 388 28.69 20.33 -2.89
C SER A 388 27.84 21.42 -2.22
N PHE A 389 26.63 21.10 -1.78
CA PHE A 389 25.76 22.00 -1.01
C PHE A 389 26.39 22.40 0.34
N ILE A 390 26.93 21.43 1.10
CA ILE A 390 27.67 21.68 2.34
C ILE A 390 28.84 22.65 2.10
N THR A 391 29.56 22.47 0.99
CA THR A 391 30.71 23.31 0.63
C THR A 391 30.26 24.75 0.35
N VAL A 392 29.22 24.93 -0.46
CA VAL A 392 28.62 26.26 -0.74
C VAL A 392 28.14 26.93 0.56
N MET A 393 27.48 26.20 1.45
CA MET A 393 27.01 26.72 2.75
C MET A 393 28.16 27.16 3.65
N LYS A 394 29.25 26.40 3.72
CA LYS A 394 30.46 26.77 4.46
C LYS A 394 31.16 28.01 3.87
N THR A 395 31.06 28.21 2.56
CA THR A 395 31.72 29.31 1.86
C THR A 395 30.91 30.61 1.98
N ASN A 396 29.58 30.55 1.87
CA ASN A 396 28.69 31.72 1.96
C ASN A 396 28.36 32.14 3.42
N SER A 397 28.66 31.31 4.42
CA SER A 397 28.44 31.63 5.83
C SER A 397 29.30 32.76 6.41
N ALA A 398 30.27 33.26 5.64
CA ALA A 398 31.03 34.46 6.01
C ALA A 398 30.20 35.75 5.94
N GLU A 399 29.12 35.78 5.15
CA GLU A 399 28.33 37.01 4.90
C GLU A 399 26.90 37.00 5.44
N GLN A 400 26.34 35.84 5.83
CA GLN A 400 24.96 35.79 6.38
C GLN A 400 24.95 35.13 7.76
N GLY A 401 24.92 35.98 8.79
CA GLY A 401 24.86 35.57 10.18
C GLY A 401 23.68 34.67 10.50
N LYS A 402 23.94 33.72 11.42
CA LYS A 402 22.97 32.97 12.25
C LYS A 402 22.34 31.68 11.69
N ALA A 403 22.94 30.98 10.73
CA ALA A 403 22.73 29.52 10.63
C ALA A 403 23.90 28.80 11.31
N ASN A 404 23.65 27.87 12.24
CA ASN A 404 24.71 27.01 12.78
C ASN A 404 25.15 26.03 11.69
N VAL A 405 26.02 26.49 10.79
CA VAL A 405 26.56 25.73 9.64
C VAL A 405 27.08 24.37 10.10
N GLN A 406 27.69 24.29 11.28
CA GLN A 406 28.17 23.03 11.84
C GLN A 406 27.03 22.04 12.13
N GLY A 407 25.94 22.51 12.74
CA GLY A 407 24.76 21.68 13.00
C GLY A 407 24.06 21.22 11.73
N VAL A 408 24.00 22.09 10.73
CA VAL A 408 23.49 21.76 9.39
C VAL A 408 24.32 20.66 8.73
N VAL A 409 25.65 20.79 8.79
CA VAL A 409 26.59 19.84 8.21
C VAL A 409 26.48 18.47 8.89
N GLU A 410 26.36 18.43 10.21
CA GLU A 410 26.21 17.18 10.94
C GLU A 410 24.87 16.48 10.66
N GLU A 411 23.78 17.23 10.49
CA GLU A 411 22.48 16.63 10.17
C GLU A 411 22.44 16.11 8.72
N CYS A 412 23.02 16.84 7.76
CA CYS A 412 23.22 16.34 6.40
C CYS A 412 24.04 15.03 6.38
N LYS A 413 25.11 14.94 7.19
CA LYS A 413 25.90 13.71 7.33
C LYS A 413 25.07 12.56 7.93
N LYS A 414 24.29 12.79 8.99
CA LYS A 414 23.43 11.75 9.58
C LYS A 414 22.41 11.19 8.58
N ILE A 415 21.83 12.06 7.76
CA ILE A 415 20.89 11.65 6.71
C ILE A 415 21.63 10.81 5.65
N LEU A 416 22.76 11.30 5.13
CA LEU A 416 23.59 10.59 4.13
C LEU A 416 24.06 9.21 4.60
N TYR A 417 24.49 9.10 5.86
CA TYR A 417 25.01 7.87 6.43
C TYR A 417 23.96 7.05 7.18
N SER A 418 22.68 7.39 7.04
CA SER A 418 21.59 6.63 7.65
C SER A 418 21.57 5.19 7.11
N PRO A 419 21.47 4.16 7.97
CA PRO A 419 21.32 2.77 7.53
C PRO A 419 20.09 2.55 6.63
N ALA A 420 19.07 3.41 6.75
CA ALA A 420 17.91 3.40 5.88
C ALA A 420 18.24 3.76 4.42
N LEU A 421 19.40 4.39 4.16
CA LEU A 421 19.93 4.72 2.84
C LEU A 421 20.86 3.64 2.22
N ASN A 422 21.06 2.50 2.90
CA ASN A 422 21.93 1.40 2.47
C ASN A 422 21.23 0.30 1.63
N ILE A 423 20.00 0.54 1.16
CA ILE A 423 19.21 -0.39 0.32
C ILE A 423 18.93 0.30 -1.03
N ASP A 424 18.62 -0.44 -2.10
CA ASP A 424 18.16 0.13 -3.38
C ASP A 424 16.89 0.97 -3.15
N ILE A 425 17.04 2.29 -3.14
CA ILE A 425 15.97 3.24 -2.81
C ILE A 425 15.41 3.87 -4.09
N PRO A 426 14.08 3.97 -4.20
CA PRO A 426 13.45 4.73 -5.28
C PRO A 426 13.94 6.18 -5.32
N THR A 427 14.27 6.67 -6.52
CA THR A 427 14.78 8.02 -6.81
C THR A 427 13.99 9.15 -6.12
N GLY A 428 12.67 9.01 -6.02
CA GLY A 428 11.81 9.98 -5.33
C GLY A 428 12.06 10.10 -3.82
N LEU A 429 12.49 9.03 -3.15
CA LEU A 429 12.78 9.03 -1.72
C LEU A 429 14.18 9.60 -1.44
N LEU A 430 15.16 9.38 -2.33
CA LEU A 430 16.47 10.05 -2.29
C LEU A 430 16.29 11.57 -2.40
N LYS A 431 15.49 12.01 -3.36
CA LYS A 431 15.09 13.41 -3.53
C LYS A 431 14.41 13.99 -2.29
N LYS A 432 13.48 13.25 -1.68
CA LYS A 432 12.78 13.68 -0.45
C LYS A 432 13.74 13.78 0.76
N SER A 433 14.71 12.88 0.85
CA SER A 433 15.71 12.85 1.92
C SER A 433 16.67 14.04 1.81
N PHE A 434 17.11 14.37 0.59
CA PHE A 434 17.89 15.58 0.29
C PHE A 434 17.13 16.85 0.71
N LEU A 435 15.88 16.98 0.26
CA LEU A 435 15.04 18.14 0.57
C LEU A 435 14.81 18.30 2.08
N ASN A 436 14.61 17.20 2.82
CA ASN A 436 14.45 17.25 4.27
C ASN A 436 15.74 17.69 5.00
N ALA A 437 16.91 17.20 4.56
CA ALA A 437 18.19 17.66 5.09
C ALA A 437 18.38 19.18 4.87
N LEU A 438 17.99 19.66 3.70
CA LEU A 438 17.99 21.07 3.30
C LEU A 438 16.97 21.94 4.06
N PHE A 439 15.78 21.44 4.34
CA PHE A 439 14.78 22.17 5.14
C PHE A 439 15.22 22.35 6.58
N LEU A 440 15.89 21.34 7.15
CA LEU A 440 16.50 21.43 8.47
C LEU A 440 17.70 22.39 8.47
N ALA A 441 18.46 22.42 7.36
CA ALA A 441 19.56 23.35 7.14
C ALA A 441 19.11 24.83 7.19
N LEU A 442 18.04 25.15 6.47
CA LEU A 442 17.51 26.51 6.31
C LEU A 442 16.83 27.06 7.57
N ARG A 443 16.37 26.19 8.48
CA ARG A 443 15.67 26.61 9.72
C ARG A 443 16.58 26.88 10.92
N GLY A 444 17.89 26.71 10.78
CA GLY A 444 18.90 27.19 11.75
C GLY A 444 18.77 26.60 13.15
N GLY A 445 19.38 25.45 13.40
CA GLY A 445 19.94 25.09 14.72
C GLY A 445 19.02 24.84 15.93
N GLU A 446 17.83 25.41 16.07
CA GLU A 446 17.13 25.53 17.38
C GLU A 446 16.57 24.22 18.01
N HIS A 447 16.93 23.03 17.50
CA HIS A 447 16.56 21.75 18.11
C HIS A 447 17.36 21.39 19.39
N TYR A 448 18.46 22.10 19.70
CA TYR A 448 19.30 21.81 20.87
C TYR A 448 18.69 22.20 22.24
N SER A 449 17.49 22.79 22.29
CA SER A 449 16.85 23.26 23.53
C SER A 449 15.59 22.46 23.96
N LEU A 450 15.28 21.35 23.28
CA LEU A 450 14.11 20.53 23.59
C LEU A 450 14.33 19.68 24.86
N GLN A 451 13.84 20.16 26.01
CA GLN A 451 13.74 19.41 27.27
C GLN A 451 12.61 18.36 27.27
N TYR A 452 12.69 17.35 28.15
CA TYR A 452 11.65 16.31 28.34
C TYR A 452 10.25 16.88 28.57
N SER A 453 10.14 17.99 29.29
CA SER A 453 8.88 18.71 29.55
C SER A 453 8.15 19.16 28.27
N HIS A 454 8.86 19.31 27.15
CA HIS A 454 8.28 19.67 25.86
C HIS A 454 7.65 18.49 25.12
N PHE A 455 7.93 17.27 25.56
CA PHE A 455 7.38 16.04 24.98
C PHE A 455 6.23 15.53 25.85
N LYS A 456 4.99 15.75 25.41
CA LYS A 456 3.81 15.22 26.09
C LYS A 456 3.35 13.94 25.43
N PHE A 457 3.52 12.81 26.13
CA PHE A 457 3.01 11.54 25.64
C PHE A 457 1.48 11.61 25.57
N ARG A 458 0.93 11.34 24.39
CA ARG A 458 -0.52 11.44 24.21
C ARG A 458 -1.19 10.26 24.93
N ALA A 459 -2.22 10.56 25.71
CA ALA A 459 -2.96 9.57 26.52
C ALA A 459 -3.54 8.40 25.69
N ASN A 460 -3.66 8.56 24.37
CA ASN A 460 -4.10 7.53 23.44
C ASN A 460 -2.98 6.60 22.93
N GLY A 461 -1.75 6.76 23.42
CA GLY A 461 -0.60 5.90 23.06
C GLY A 461 -0.02 6.13 21.66
N GLN A 462 -0.46 7.16 20.92
CA GLN A 462 -0.11 7.33 19.49
C GLN A 462 1.12 8.22 19.21
N GLY A 463 1.99 8.45 20.21
CA GLY A 463 3.22 9.24 20.09
C GLY A 463 3.20 10.50 20.95
N PHE A 464 4.08 11.46 20.67
CA PHE A 464 4.21 12.69 21.45
C PHE A 464 3.61 13.92 20.75
N ASP A 465 3.06 14.81 21.56
CA ASP A 465 2.96 16.22 21.20
C ASP A 465 4.27 16.89 21.62
N VAL A 466 5.03 17.41 20.65
CA VAL A 466 6.28 18.14 20.90
C VAL A 466 5.97 19.62 20.80
N ASN A 467 6.00 20.31 21.93
CA ASN A 467 5.84 21.76 21.99
C ASN A 467 7.20 22.40 21.72
N ILE A 468 7.34 23.07 20.59
CA ILE A 468 8.57 23.78 20.22
C ILE A 468 8.38 25.25 20.62
N PRO A 469 9.10 25.74 21.64
CA PRO A 469 9.02 27.15 22.03
C PRO A 469 9.58 28.01 20.88
N GLN A 470 8.83 29.02 20.43
CA GLN A 470 9.38 29.99 19.49
C GLN A 470 10.37 30.91 20.22
N SER A 471 11.60 31.06 19.70
CA SER A 471 12.61 31.92 20.33
C SER A 471 12.27 33.41 20.21
N LYS A 472 12.59 34.18 21.26
CA LYS A 472 12.34 35.65 21.35
C LYS A 472 13.06 36.46 20.26
N THR A 473 13.96 35.86 19.48
CA THR A 473 14.72 36.53 18.42
C THR A 473 13.94 36.76 17.12
N ASN A 474 12.74 36.20 16.98
CA ASN A 474 11.82 36.47 15.85
C ASN A 474 10.70 37.49 16.17
N GLN A 475 10.81 38.24 17.28
CA GLN A 475 9.83 39.27 17.68
C GLN A 475 9.92 40.58 16.89
N ARG A 476 9.84 40.53 15.55
CA ARG A 476 9.52 41.72 14.75
C ARG A 476 8.43 41.39 13.75
N GLY A 477 7.19 41.34 14.24
CA GLY A 477 6.04 41.29 13.38
C GLY A 477 4.78 40.81 14.06
N ILE A 478 3.95 41.78 14.45
CA ILE A 478 2.48 41.68 14.57
C ILE A 478 1.98 41.10 15.89
N ASN A 479 1.21 41.95 16.58
CA ASN A 479 0.46 41.71 17.79
C ASN A 479 -0.43 40.45 17.72
N GLY A 480 -0.34 39.60 18.74
CA GLY A 480 -1.43 38.68 19.12
C GLY A 480 -1.04 37.21 19.23
N SER A 481 -1.13 36.68 20.46
CA SER A 481 -1.08 35.26 20.85
C SER A 481 0.30 34.56 20.81
N LEU A 482 0.85 34.33 22.02
CA LEU A 482 1.85 33.29 22.29
C LEU A 482 1.26 31.91 21.93
N ASN A 483 1.55 31.37 20.76
CA ASN A 483 1.26 29.98 20.45
C ASN A 483 2.58 29.28 20.09
N ASP A 484 3.05 28.40 20.98
CA ASP A 484 4.14 27.46 20.69
C ASP A 484 3.79 26.64 19.43
N GLU A 485 4.78 26.37 18.57
CA GLU A 485 4.57 25.52 17.40
C GLU A 485 4.47 24.06 17.88
N LYS A 486 3.34 23.41 17.59
CA LYS A 486 3.05 22.07 18.09
C LYS A 486 3.30 21.02 17.00
N LEU A 487 4.42 20.31 17.10
CA LEU A 487 4.76 19.22 16.18
C LEU A 487 4.18 17.90 16.70
N ARG A 488 3.40 17.20 15.87
CA ARG A 488 2.86 15.88 16.20
C ARG A 488 3.74 14.78 15.63
N THR A 489 4.35 13.99 16.51
CA THR A 489 5.16 12.84 16.07
C THR A 489 4.34 11.55 16.11
N PRO A 490 4.44 10.68 15.09
CA PRO A 490 3.78 9.38 15.09
C PRO A 490 4.50 8.40 16.04
N TYR A 491 3.73 7.48 16.62
CA TYR A 491 4.30 6.31 17.30
C TYR A 491 5.01 5.41 16.28
N HIS A 492 6.32 5.23 16.44
CA HIS A 492 7.11 4.25 15.71
C HIS A 492 8.06 3.53 16.68
N PRO A 493 8.04 2.19 16.76
CA PRO A 493 8.80 1.44 17.77
C PRO A 493 10.28 1.80 17.82
N MET A 494 10.96 1.92 16.67
CA MET A 494 12.39 2.27 16.63
C MET A 494 12.67 3.73 17.04
N ILE A 495 11.73 4.65 16.78
CA ILE A 495 11.86 6.06 17.19
C ILE A 495 11.67 6.15 18.71
N MET A 496 10.67 5.43 19.23
CA MET A 496 10.40 5.32 20.67
C MET A 496 11.55 4.62 21.40
N GLU A 497 12.12 3.56 20.85
CA GLU A 497 13.29 2.88 21.40
C GLU A 497 14.52 3.79 21.41
N THR A 498 14.73 4.58 20.36
CA THR A 498 15.81 5.58 20.30
C THR A 498 15.63 6.68 21.35
N TYR A 499 14.43 7.24 21.48
CA TYR A 499 14.13 8.24 22.52
C TYR A 499 14.19 7.66 23.94
N ASN A 500 13.62 6.48 24.15
CA ASN A 500 13.67 5.80 25.45
C ASN A 500 15.11 5.44 25.82
N LYS A 501 15.95 5.03 24.86
CA LYS A 501 17.39 4.78 25.06
C LYS A 501 18.19 6.06 25.29
N TYR A 502 17.77 7.19 24.71
CA TYR A 502 18.35 8.51 24.95
C TYR A 502 18.03 9.01 26.38
N PHE A 503 16.79 8.85 26.85
CA PHE A 503 16.36 9.30 28.18
C PHE A 503 16.63 8.30 29.32
N SER A 504 16.75 6.99 29.05
CA SER A 504 17.06 5.96 30.07
C SER A 504 18.49 6.02 30.59
N LYS A 505 19.38 6.75 29.90
CA LYS A 505 20.77 7.02 30.34
C LYS A 505 20.88 8.16 31.36
N ARG A 506 19.75 8.72 31.80
CA ARG A 506 19.68 9.76 32.84
C ARG A 506 19.78 9.12 34.23
N PRO A 507 20.71 9.56 35.10
CA PRO A 507 20.76 9.08 36.48
C PRO A 507 19.42 9.36 37.18
N GLY A 508 18.90 8.40 37.94
CA GLY A 508 17.58 8.49 38.57
C GLY A 508 17.38 9.69 39.51
N ASN A 509 18.47 10.32 39.93
CA ASN A 509 18.51 11.40 40.91
C ASN A 509 18.82 12.77 40.26
N ALA A 510 18.96 12.84 38.93
CA ALA A 510 19.40 14.05 38.24
C ALA A 510 18.30 15.12 38.22
N ASP A 511 18.64 16.35 38.64
CA ASP A 511 17.74 17.51 38.69
C ASP A 511 17.11 17.83 37.31
N LYS A 512 15.92 18.43 37.28
CA LYS A 512 15.16 18.71 36.05
C LYS A 512 15.89 19.65 35.09
N GLU A 513 16.83 20.45 35.59
CA GLU A 513 17.63 21.40 34.78
C GLU A 513 18.91 20.81 34.17
N PHE A 514 19.18 19.51 34.31
CA PHE A 514 20.32 18.87 33.63
C PHE A 514 20.02 18.58 32.14
N TYR A 515 21.01 18.83 31.28
CA TYR A 515 21.01 18.39 29.88
C TYR A 515 22.26 17.55 29.58
N LEU A 516 22.11 16.63 28.62
CA LEU A 516 23.19 15.74 28.17
C LEU A 516 24.01 16.48 27.10
N ARG A 517 25.32 16.59 27.31
CA ARG A 517 26.24 17.07 26.27
C ARG A 517 27.20 15.93 25.93
N GLU A 518 27.23 15.55 24.65
CA GLU A 518 28.22 14.60 24.15
C GLU A 518 29.53 15.34 23.92
N TYR A 519 30.60 14.87 24.57
CA TYR A 519 31.95 15.35 24.36
C TYR A 519 32.72 14.30 23.55
N VAL A 520 33.39 14.74 22.49
CA VAL A 520 34.28 13.91 21.70
C VAL A 520 35.69 14.34 22.06
N ALA A 521 36.47 13.45 22.69
CA ALA A 521 37.90 13.70 22.88
C ALA A 521 38.59 13.60 21.50
N GLU A 522 39.46 14.55 21.19
CA GLU A 522 39.97 14.78 19.83
C GLU A 522 40.74 13.60 19.23
N ASP A 523 41.18 12.62 20.04
CA ASP A 523 42.14 11.62 19.56
C ASP A 523 41.68 10.15 19.54
N ASP A 524 40.44 9.79 19.94
CA ASP A 524 40.06 8.34 19.95
C ASP A 524 38.58 7.98 19.66
N TYR A 525 37.73 8.89 19.17
CA TYR A 525 36.31 8.61 18.87
C TYR A 525 35.50 7.95 20.03
N ILE A 526 35.99 8.03 21.27
CA ILE A 526 35.25 7.58 22.45
C ILE A 526 34.31 8.72 22.87
N ILE A 527 33.00 8.48 22.72
CA ILE A 527 31.95 9.43 23.12
C ILE A 527 31.72 9.30 24.62
N TYR A 528 32.05 10.35 25.38
CA TYR A 528 31.70 10.44 26.78
C TYR A 528 30.38 11.19 26.93
N ASN A 529 29.46 10.60 27.71
CA ASN A 529 28.19 11.20 28.08
C ASN A 529 28.36 11.88 29.45
N HIS A 530 28.36 13.21 29.51
CA HIS A 530 28.43 13.95 30.77
C HIS A 530 27.17 14.79 30.98
N TRP A 531 26.67 14.77 32.21
CA TRP A 531 25.48 15.51 32.64
C TRP A 531 25.92 16.80 33.34
N PHE A 532 25.47 17.96 32.86
CA PHE A 532 25.85 19.26 33.42
C PHE A 532 24.72 19.92 34.23
N GLN A 533 25.06 20.50 35.38
CA GLN A 533 24.18 21.31 36.23
C GLN A 533 24.38 22.80 35.92
N LYS A 534 23.28 23.55 35.74
CA LYS A 534 23.28 24.96 35.29
C LYS A 534 24.00 25.94 36.24
N PHE A 535 24.20 25.57 37.51
CA PHE A 535 24.72 26.46 38.56
C PHE A 535 26.22 26.80 38.48
N HIS A 536 26.99 26.15 37.59
CA HIS A 536 28.41 26.49 37.41
C HIS A 536 28.66 27.81 36.63
N VAL A 537 27.64 28.39 36.02
CA VAL A 537 27.77 29.63 35.24
C VAL A 537 27.65 30.89 36.13
N GLU A 538 26.89 30.82 37.23
CA GLU A 538 26.62 31.99 38.09
C GLU A 538 27.82 32.39 38.96
N VAL A 539 28.74 31.46 39.27
CA VAL A 539 29.98 31.78 40.03
C VAL A 539 31.01 32.51 39.15
N LEU A 540 30.91 32.40 37.83
CA LEU A 540 31.81 33.03 36.86
C LEU A 540 31.26 34.36 36.30
N GLU A 541 30.01 34.69 36.57
CA GLU A 541 29.35 35.88 36.03
C GLU A 541 30.02 37.21 36.47
N PRO A 542 30.51 37.38 37.71
CA PRO A 542 31.23 38.61 38.08
C PRO A 542 32.58 38.76 37.37
N PHE A 543 33.18 37.67 36.86
CA PHE A 543 34.44 37.70 36.13
C PHE A 543 34.26 37.96 34.63
N LEU A 544 33.05 37.75 34.09
CA LEU A 544 32.70 38.03 32.69
C LEU A 544 32.27 39.49 32.45
N HIS A 545 32.13 40.30 33.50
CA HIS A 545 31.80 41.73 33.42
C HIS A 545 33.01 42.68 33.50
N PHE A 546 34.19 42.25 33.02
CA PHE A 546 35.36 43.15 32.88
C PHE A 546 35.66 43.56 31.44
N SER A 547 34.67 43.51 30.56
CA SER A 547 34.81 44.03 29.20
C SER A 547 33.59 44.86 28.81
N THR A 548 33.37 45.96 29.54
CA THR A 548 32.66 47.12 28.99
C THR A 548 33.68 48.22 28.63
N PRO A 549 33.36 49.09 27.65
CA PRO A 549 34.38 49.78 26.84
C PRO A 549 35.19 50.88 27.53
N ASP A 550 34.91 51.23 28.79
CA ASP A 550 35.36 52.52 29.38
C ASP A 550 36.33 52.43 30.57
N LYS A 551 37.10 51.35 30.72
CA LYS A 551 38.23 51.34 31.68
C LYS A 551 39.52 50.88 31.02
N GLN A 552 40.60 51.65 31.22
CA GLN A 552 41.95 51.33 30.77
C GLN A 552 42.31 49.90 31.19
N ALA A 553 42.84 49.13 30.24
CA ALA A 553 43.26 47.76 30.46
C ALA A 553 44.21 47.68 31.65
N LEU A 554 43.84 46.87 32.65
CA LEU A 554 44.69 46.57 33.79
C LEU A 554 46.02 46.00 33.29
N THR A 555 47.10 46.37 33.95
CA THR A 555 48.43 45.86 33.61
C THR A 555 48.50 44.36 33.93
N PRO A 556 49.38 43.59 33.25
CA PRO A 556 49.53 42.15 33.49
C PRO A 556 49.76 41.78 34.97
N ILE A 557 50.37 42.67 35.75
CA ILE A 557 50.62 42.50 37.19
C ILE A 557 49.32 42.56 38.00
N GLU A 558 48.39 43.45 37.64
CA GLU A 558 47.07 43.58 38.27
C GLU A 558 46.15 42.41 37.91
N LEU A 559 46.25 41.92 36.67
CA LEU A 559 45.59 40.68 36.23
C LEU A 559 46.11 39.47 37.01
N GLN A 560 47.42 39.36 37.18
CA GLN A 560 48.02 38.23 37.89
C GLN A 560 47.73 38.25 39.40
N SER A 561 47.69 39.44 40.03
CA SER A 561 47.25 39.61 41.42
C SER A 561 45.78 39.21 41.61
N THR A 562 44.90 39.61 40.68
CA THR A 562 43.46 39.28 40.69
C THR A 562 43.22 37.78 40.50
N PHE A 563 43.90 37.15 39.55
CA PHE A 563 43.81 35.70 39.34
C PHE A 563 44.38 34.88 40.51
N THR A 564 45.43 35.38 41.17
CA THR A 564 46.01 34.72 42.34
C THR A 564 45.07 34.80 43.55
N ASN A 565 44.45 35.97 43.81
CA ASN A 565 43.44 36.11 44.86
C ASN A 565 42.19 35.25 44.58
N ALA A 566 41.70 35.20 43.34
CA ALA A 566 40.57 34.36 42.95
C ALA A 566 40.87 32.86 43.17
N ARG A 567 42.09 32.43 42.85
CA ARG A 567 42.53 31.04 43.02
C ARG A 567 42.66 30.64 44.49
N GLU A 568 43.12 31.54 45.37
CA GLU A 568 43.21 31.27 46.81
C GLU A 568 41.84 31.26 47.50
N VAL A 569 40.90 32.10 47.08
CA VAL A 569 39.48 32.03 47.53
C VAL A 569 38.83 30.72 47.08
N PHE A 570 39.11 30.27 45.86
CA PHE A 570 38.61 29.00 45.31
C PHE A 570 39.15 27.79 46.08
N LYS A 571 40.46 27.78 46.42
CA LYS A 571 41.07 26.73 47.26
C LYS A 571 40.52 26.73 48.69
N ALA A 572 40.30 27.91 49.28
CA ALA A 572 39.75 28.00 50.64
C ALA A 572 38.32 27.44 50.73
N LYS A 573 37.51 27.59 49.68
CA LYS A 573 36.15 27.02 49.59
C LYS A 573 36.14 25.52 49.30
N ILE A 574 36.99 25.04 48.39
CA ILE A 574 37.12 23.60 48.10
C ILE A 574 37.58 22.82 49.34
N ASN A 575 38.46 23.39 50.15
CA ASN A 575 38.94 22.73 51.37
C ASN A 575 37.95 22.77 52.54
N GLN A 576 36.86 23.54 52.47
CA GLN A 576 35.82 23.61 53.51
C GLN A 576 34.73 22.54 53.36
N GLU A 577 34.57 21.94 52.18
CA GLU A 577 33.60 20.87 51.96
C GLU A 577 34.32 19.52 51.83
N LYS A 578 34.25 18.73 52.90
CA LYS A 578 34.96 17.45 53.04
C LYS A 578 34.66 16.47 51.89
N PRO A 579 35.65 15.64 51.52
CA PRO A 579 35.58 14.71 50.42
C PRO A 579 34.84 13.45 50.85
N ASN A 580 33.76 13.07 50.17
CA ASN A 580 33.33 11.68 49.99
C ASN A 580 32.07 11.59 49.13
N SER A 581 32.24 11.73 47.82
CA SER A 581 31.51 10.91 46.84
C SER A 581 32.16 11.10 45.47
N ILE A 582 33.09 10.20 45.18
CA ILE A 582 33.48 9.72 43.85
C ILE A 582 32.18 9.33 43.10
N PHE A 583 31.86 9.71 41.85
CA PHE A 583 32.54 10.36 40.73
C PHE A 583 31.51 11.28 40.03
#